data_AF-A0A2E8YV75-F1
#
_entry.id   AF-A0A2E8YV75-F1
#
_cell.length_a   1.000
_cell.length_b   1.000
_cell.length_c   1.000
_cell.angle_alpha   90.00
_cell.angle_beta   90.00
_cell.angle_gamma   90.00
#
_symmetry.space_group_name_H-M   'P 1'
#
loop_
_entity.id
_entity.type
_entity.pdbx_description
1 polymer ?
#
loop_
_entity_poly.entity_id
_entity_poly.type
_entity_poly.pdbx_seq_one_letter_code
_entity_poly.pdbx_strand_id
1 'polypeptide(L)' 'MNNGWYTDGSAGIFRAIDTRDAAALRRDGQRFVDSRPLRSTSGHEMQFEVLFEDGIWMLAGLRDLDLD' A
#
# COMPACT_ATOMS: atom_id res chain seq x y z
N MET A 1 -22.96 -14.15 11.61
CA MET A 1 -22.42 -12.84 11.99
C MET A 1 -20.98 -12.82 11.51
N ASN A 2 -20.71 -12.13 10.40
CA ASN A 2 -19.40 -12.17 9.76
C ASN A 2 -18.57 -11.02 10.33
N ASN A 3 -17.57 -11.32 11.14
CA ASN A 3 -16.66 -10.32 11.71
C ASN A 3 -15.68 -9.90 10.61
N GLY A 4 -16.11 -8.96 9.76
CA GLY A 4 -15.34 -8.37 8.68
C GLY A 4 -14.21 -7.48 9.19
N TRP A 5 -13.12 -8.12 9.61
CA TRP A 5 -11.83 -7.46 9.73
C TRP A 5 -11.19 -7.45 8.34
N TYR A 6 -10.84 -6.26 7.85
CA TYR A 6 -10.18 -5.96 6.58
C TYR A 6 -9.30 -7.12 6.10
N THR A 7 -9.60 -7.66 4.92
CA THR A 7 -8.80 -8.72 4.30
C THR A 7 -7.41 -8.17 3.97
N ASP A 8 -6.42 -8.56 4.77
CA ASP A 8 -5.02 -8.70 4.35
C ASP A 8 -5.02 -9.44 3.00
N GLY A 9 -4.41 -8.87 1.95
CA GLY A 9 -4.46 -9.48 0.61
C GLY A 9 -5.07 -8.65 -0.53
N SER A 10 -5.18 -7.32 -0.40
CA SER A 10 -5.69 -6.49 -1.52
C SER A 10 -4.57 -6.20 -2.53
N ALA A 11 -4.87 -6.30 -3.83
CA ALA A 11 -3.96 -5.99 -4.94
C ALA A 11 -4.48 -4.79 -5.73
N GLY A 12 -3.61 -4.12 -6.48
CA GLY A 12 -3.99 -2.91 -7.22
C GLY A 12 -2.81 -2.24 -7.91
N ILE A 13 -2.98 -0.96 -8.25
CA ILE A 13 -1.93 -0.14 -8.85
C ILE A 13 -1.37 0.83 -7.81
N PHE A 14 -0.05 0.85 -7.68
CA PHE A 14 0.64 1.82 -6.86
C PHE A 14 0.78 3.15 -7.61
N ARG A 15 0.45 4.26 -6.95
CA ARG A 15 0.56 5.61 -7.48
C ARG A 15 1.41 6.44 -6.54
N ALA A 16 2.52 7.00 -7.01
CA ALA A 16 3.45 7.75 -6.16
C ALA A 16 2.95 9.19 -5.89
N ILE A 17 1.84 9.35 -5.17
CA ILE A 17 1.18 10.65 -4.96
C ILE A 17 1.73 11.36 -3.72
N ASP A 18 1.77 10.68 -2.58
CA ASP A 18 2.23 11.20 -1.29
C ASP A 18 3.63 10.67 -0.91
N THR A 19 4.09 9.60 -1.57
CA THR A 19 5.43 9.07 -1.34
C THR A 19 6.51 10.05 -1.79
N ARG A 20 7.37 10.47 -0.86
CA ARG A 20 8.46 11.43 -1.11
C ARG A 20 9.81 10.80 -1.44
N ASP A 21 9.84 9.50 -1.76
CA ASP A 21 11.08 8.76 -2.01
C ASP A 21 11.30 8.46 -3.50
N ALA A 22 12.57 8.53 -3.94
CA ALA A 22 12.95 8.31 -5.33
C ALA A 22 12.74 6.85 -5.80
N ALA A 23 12.72 5.88 -4.90
CA ALA A 23 12.34 4.51 -5.23
C ALA A 23 10.83 4.41 -5.51
N ALA A 24 10.00 5.15 -4.78
CA ALA A 24 8.56 5.13 -4.97
C ALA A 24 8.15 5.70 -6.33
N LEU A 25 8.79 6.79 -6.79
CA LEU A 25 8.56 7.32 -8.15
C LEU A 25 8.88 6.31 -9.26
N ARG A 26 9.83 5.39 -9.05
CA ARG A 26 10.13 4.32 -10.02
C ARG A 26 9.05 3.23 -10.05
N ARG A 27 8.23 3.16 -9.00
CA ARG A 27 7.13 2.22 -8.86
C ARG A 27 5.78 2.80 -9.27
N ASP A 28 5.70 4.08 -9.61
CA ASP A 28 4.44 4.70 -10.06
C ASP A 28 3.85 3.95 -11.26
N GLY A 29 2.59 3.56 -11.14
CA GLY A 29 1.87 2.75 -12.13
C GLY A 29 2.17 1.25 -12.09
N GLN A 30 3.05 0.76 -11.22
CA GLN A 30 3.30 -0.67 -11.08
C GLN A 30 2.20 -1.35 -10.26
N ARG A 31 1.93 -2.60 -10.60
CA ARG A 31 0.99 -3.44 -9.86
C ARG A 31 1.62 -3.91 -8.55
N PHE A 32 0.88 -3.77 -7.46
CA PHE A 32 1.17 -4.50 -6.22
C PHE A 32 0.21 -5.69 -6.11
N VAL A 33 0.71 -6.79 -5.55
CA VAL A 33 0.01 -8.08 -5.46
C VAL A 33 -0.51 -8.38 -4.06
N ASP A 34 -0.05 -7.65 -3.05
CA ASP A 34 -0.54 -7.73 -1.67
C ASP A 34 -0.39 -6.35 -1.01
N SER A 35 -1.22 -6.07 -0.02
CA SER A 35 -1.14 -4.87 0.81
C SER A 35 -1.61 -5.16 2.23
N ARG A 36 -0.89 -4.58 3.20
CA ARG A 36 -1.12 -4.77 4.62
C ARG A 36 -1.21 -3.45 5.35
N PRO A 37 -2.26 -3.19 6.13
CA PRO A 37 -2.36 -1.97 6.92
C PRO A 37 -1.34 -2.00 8.06
N LEU A 38 -0.58 -0.92 8.19
CA LEU A 38 0.25 -0.67 9.35
C LEU A 38 -0.54 0.11 10.39
N ARG A 39 -0.47 -0.36 11.63
CA ARG A 39 -1.09 0.33 12.76
C ARG A 39 -0.29 1.60 13.04
N SER A 40 -0.83 2.76 12.66
CA SER A 40 -0.21 4.05 13.01
C SER A 40 -0.27 4.22 14.54
N THR A 41 0.90 4.28 15.18
CA THR A 41 1.03 4.53 16.62
C THR A 41 0.84 5.99 17.00
N SER A 42 0.86 6.90 16.02
CA SER A 42 0.89 8.35 16.25
C SER A 42 -0.38 9.08 15.80
N GLY A 43 -1.41 8.38 15.30
CA GLY A 43 -2.65 9.02 14.82
C GLY A 43 -2.50 9.84 13.53
N HIS A 44 -1.28 9.96 13.02
CA HIS A 44 -0.97 10.52 11.71
C HIS A 44 -1.10 9.41 10.68
N GLU A 45 -2.13 9.52 9.83
CA GLU A 45 -2.42 8.82 8.56
C GLU A 45 -2.27 7.28 8.54
N MET A 46 -3.23 6.62 7.88
CA MET A 46 -3.16 5.17 7.68
C MET A 46 -2.06 4.85 6.66
N GLN A 47 -1.07 4.06 7.09
CA GLN A 47 0.02 3.57 6.25
C GLN A 47 -0.21 2.10 5.90
N PHE A 48 0.37 1.68 4.78
CA PHE A 48 0.32 0.33 4.28
C PHE A 48 1.72 -0.12 3.87
N GLU A 49 1.98 -1.42 3.98
CA GLU A 49 3.05 -2.08 3.23
C GLU A 49 2.44 -2.73 2.00
N VAL A 50 3.00 -2.50 0.82
CA VAL A 50 2.60 -3.14 -0.43
C VAL A 50 3.71 -4.03 -0.98
N LEU A 51 3.32 -5.19 -1.51
CA LEU A 51 4.22 -6.15 -2.15
C LEU A 51 4.13 -6.02 -3.66
N PHE A 52 5.25 -5.80 -4.33
CA PHE A 52 5.33 -5.84 -5.79
C PHE A 52 5.61 -7.24 -6.32
N GLU A 53 5.41 -7.44 -7.64
CA GLU A 53 5.64 -8.72 -8.32
C GLU A 53 7.10 -9.22 -8.22
N ASP A 54 8.06 -8.32 -7.99
CA ASP A 54 9.47 -8.67 -7.81
C ASP A 54 9.82 -9.08 -6.37
N GLY A 55 8.82 -9.17 -5.50
CA GLY A 55 8.99 -9.60 -4.11
C GLY A 55 9.42 -8.49 -3.14
N ILE A 56 9.51 -7.25 -3.60
CA ILE A 56 9.89 -6.11 -2.76
C ILE A 56 8.67 -5.53 -2.06
N TRP A 57 8.80 -5.34 -0.74
CA TRP A 57 7.84 -4.60 0.07
C TRP A 57 8.19 -3.12 0.14
N MET A 58 7.17 -2.26 0.11
CA MET A 58 7.33 -0.81 0.20
C MET A 58 6.24 -0.16 1.04
N LEU A 59 6.59 0.92 1.75
CA LEU A 59 5.61 1.74 2.48
C LEU A 59 4.83 2.63 1.51
N ALA A 60 3.53 2.71 1.73
CA ALA A 60 2.59 3.50 0.95
C ALA A 60 1.57 4.19 1.87
N GLY A 61 1.13 5.39 1.50
CA GLY A 61 -0.06 6.00 2.09
C GLY A 61 -1.32 5.46 1.42
N LEU A 62 -2.48 5.62 2.06
CA LEU A 62 -3.76 5.24 1.46
C LEU A 62 -3.99 5.87 0.07
N ARG A 63 -3.53 7.11 -0.12
CA ARG A 63 -3.68 7.86 -1.37
C ARG A 63 -2.82 7.32 -2.51
N ASP A 64 -1.82 6.51 -2.18
CA ASP A 64 -0.93 5.88 -3.15
C ASP A 64 -1.49 4.55 -3.67
N LEU A 65 -2.62 4.07 -3.14
CA LEU A 65 -3.21 2.78 -3.49
C LEU A 65 -4.47 2.95 -4.32
N ASP A 66 -4.40 2.53 -5.58
CA ASP A 66 -5.57 2.38 -6.45
C ASP A 66 -6.01 0.91 -6.41
N LEU A 67 -7.02 0.62 -5.58
CA LEU A 67 -7.54 -0.74 -5.35
C LEU A 67 -8.55 -1.09 -6.44
N ASP A 68 -8.47 -2.31 -6.98
CA ASP A 68 -9.46 -2.91 -7.89
C ASP A 68 -10.57 -3.65 -7.11
#